data_AF-A0A927N5P2-F1
#
_entry.id   AF-A0A927N5P2-F1
#
_cell.length_a   1.000
_cell.length_b   1.000
_cell.length_c   1.000
_cell.angle_alpha   90.00
_cell.angle_beta   90.00
_cell.angle_gamma   90.00
#
_symmetry.space_group_name_H-M   'P 1'
#
loop_
_entity.id
_entity.type
_entity.pdbx_description
1 polymer ?
#
loop_
_entity_poly.entity_id
_entity_poly.type
_entity_poly.pdbx_seq_one_letter_code
_entity_poly.pdbx_strand_id
1 'polypeptide(L)'
;MPWHVYVCDGTWAFDFAGWTREDDLLAVTREQSGDIESVLVTSDLTTFCENNDHRRPDQFWADPRPRAREYLTRFDGPGSPRGDQGAASVIGRSGIG
;
A
#
# COMPACT_ATOMS: atom_id res chain seq x y z
N MET A 1 -2.43 8.41 -14.20
CA MET A 1 -2.66 8.66 -12.76
C MET A 1 -2.62 7.30 -12.06
N PRO A 2 -1.79 7.10 -11.04
CA PRO A 2 -1.88 5.90 -10.21
C PRO A 2 -3.24 5.85 -9.50
N TRP A 3 -3.82 4.65 -9.39
CA TRP A 3 -5.20 4.51 -8.89
C TRP A 3 -5.27 3.83 -7.51
N HIS A 4 -4.19 3.14 -7.12
CA HIS A 4 -4.17 2.39 -5.87
C HIS A 4 -2.75 2.33 -5.27
N VAL A 5 -2.64 2.62 -3.97
CA VAL A 5 -1.41 2.53 -3.18
C VAL A 5 -1.63 1.54 -2.04
N TYR A 6 -0.71 0.59 -1.87
CA TYR A 6 -0.73 -0.37 -0.78
C TYR A 6 0.70 -0.59 -0.23
N VAL A 7 0.80 -1.18 0.97
CA VAL A 7 2.07 -1.62 1.56
C VAL A 7 2.06 -3.13 1.65
N CYS A 8 3.16 -3.80 1.30
CA CYS A 8 3.27 -5.25 1.40
C CYS A 8 4.59 -5.72 2.02
N ASP A 9 4.61 -6.94 2.54
CA ASP A 9 5.81 -7.67 2.99
C ASP A 9 6.18 -8.82 2.04
N GLY A 10 5.64 -8.80 0.81
CA GLY A 10 5.76 -9.87 -0.18
C GLY A 10 4.78 -11.04 0.01
N THR A 11 3.95 -11.03 1.06
CA THR A 11 2.88 -12.01 1.26
C THR A 11 1.53 -11.33 1.49
N TRP A 12 1.50 -10.35 2.38
CA TRP A 12 0.31 -9.61 2.78
C TRP A 12 0.39 -8.16 2.29
N ALA A 13 -0.69 -7.68 1.70
CA ALA A 13 -0.89 -6.29 1.34
C ALA A 13 -1.86 -5.61 2.32
N PHE A 14 -1.60 -4.33 2.60
CA PHE A 14 -2.49 -3.44 3.34
C PHE A 14 -2.79 -2.18 2.55
N ASP A 15 -4.06 -1.94 2.37
CA ASP A 15 -4.61 -0.80 1.66
C ASP A 15 -5.77 -0.17 2.45
N PHE A 16 -6.62 0.61 1.77
CA PHE A 16 -7.81 1.21 2.37
C PHE A 16 -8.83 0.16 2.86
N ALA A 17 -8.90 -1.02 2.26
CA ALA A 17 -9.85 -2.08 2.59
C ALA A 17 -9.36 -3.00 3.73
N GLY A 18 -8.06 -2.97 4.04
CA GLY A 18 -7.47 -3.71 5.15
C GLY A 18 -6.41 -4.70 4.68
N TRP A 19 -6.29 -5.82 5.39
CA TRP A 19 -5.30 -6.87 5.08
C TRP A 19 -5.86 -7.88 4.09
N THR A 20 -5.14 -8.13 3.00
CA THR A 20 -5.44 -9.23 2.06
C THR A 20 -4.13 -9.81 1.52
N ARG A 21 -4.13 -11.00 0.93
CA ARG A 21 -2.91 -11.51 0.29
C ARG A 21 -2.55 -10.65 -0.91
N GLU A 22 -1.27 -10.38 -1.11
CA GLU A 22 -0.82 -9.52 -2.21
C GLU A 22 -1.28 -10.05 -3.58
N ASP A 23 -1.18 -11.36 -3.80
CA ASP A 23 -1.66 -12.00 -5.03
C ASP A 23 -3.16 -11.79 -5.28
N ASP A 24 -3.97 -11.89 -4.23
CA ASP A 24 -5.42 -11.71 -4.31
C ASP A 24 -5.75 -10.23 -4.62
N LEU A 25 -5.05 -9.29 -3.98
CA LEU A 25 -5.18 -7.86 -4.26
C LEU A 25 -4.87 -7.55 -5.73
N LEU A 26 -3.75 -8.07 -6.24
CA LEU A 26 -3.32 -7.86 -7.61
C LEU A 26 -4.28 -8.53 -8.61
N ALA A 27 -4.82 -9.70 -8.30
CA ALA A 27 -5.79 -10.39 -9.14
C ALA A 27 -7.09 -9.59 -9.28
N VAL A 28 -7.69 -9.17 -8.16
CA VAL A 28 -8.92 -8.35 -8.16
C VAL A 28 -8.68 -7.02 -8.87
N THR A 29 -7.53 -6.39 -8.61
CA THR A 29 -7.21 -5.10 -9.24
C THR A 29 -7.07 -5.25 -10.77
N ARG A 30 -6.46 -6.34 -11.26
CA ARG A 30 -6.40 -6.65 -12.70
C ARG A 30 -7.77 -6.89 -13.32
N GLU A 31 -8.62 -7.64 -12.63
CA GLU A 31 -9.99 -7.90 -13.10
C GLU A 31 -10.78 -6.59 -13.28
N GLN A 32 -10.63 -5.66 -12.35
CA GLN A 32 -11.33 -4.38 -12.38
C GLN A 32 -10.71 -3.36 -13.35
N SER A 33 -9.38 -3.35 -13.46
CA SER A 33 -8.64 -2.25 -14.10
C SER A 33 -7.95 -2.62 -15.42
N GLY A 34 -7.88 -3.91 -15.75
CA GLY A 34 -7.11 -4.44 -16.88
C GLY A 34 -5.63 -4.63 -16.53
N ASP A 35 -4.75 -4.46 -17.52
CA ASP A 35 -3.31 -4.59 -17.28
C ASP A 35 -2.79 -3.50 -16.34
N ILE A 36 -2.14 -3.97 -15.28
CA ILE A 36 -1.56 -3.12 -14.25
C ILE A 36 -0.05 -3.33 -14.12
N GLU A 37 0.65 -2.25 -13.79
CA GLU A 37 2.05 -2.27 -13.43
C GLU A 37 2.20 -1.93 -11.94
N SER A 38 3.00 -2.74 -11.24
CA SER A 38 3.40 -2.47 -9.86
C SER A 38 4.77 -1.79 -9.86
N VAL A 39 4.84 -0.60 -9.25
CA VAL A 39 6.10 0.14 -9.09
C VAL A 39 6.40 0.29 -7.60
N LEU A 40 7.63 -0.07 -7.22
CA LEU A 40 8.12 0.17 -5.86
C LEU A 40 8.29 1.67 -5.65
N VAL A 41 7.70 2.20 -4.57
CA VAL A 41 7.92 3.59 -4.17
C VAL A 41 9.26 3.68 -3.44
N THR A 42 10.26 4.22 -4.13
CA THR A 42 11.61 4.39 -3.57
C THR A 42 11.83 5.75 -2.92
N SER A 43 10.95 6.72 -3.15
CA SER A 43 10.96 8.02 -2.48
C SER A 43 10.29 7.94 -1.10
N ASP A 44 10.48 8.96 -0.26
CA ASP A 44 9.67 9.07 0.94
C ASP A 44 8.19 9.27 0.58
N LEU A 45 7.30 8.78 1.47
CA LEU A 45 5.85 8.76 1.22
C LEU A 45 5.25 10.16 1.09
N THR A 46 5.80 11.16 1.77
CA THR A 46 5.31 12.54 1.69
C THR A 46 5.60 13.11 0.31
N THR A 47 6.85 13.01 -0.15
CA THR A 47 7.27 13.43 -1.50
C THR A 47 6.51 12.68 -2.58
N PHE A 48 6.29 11.36 -2.40
CA PHE A 48 5.49 10.59 -3.34
C PHE A 48 4.07 11.14 -3.44
N CYS A 49 3.41 11.40 -2.31
CA CYS A 49 2.05 11.93 -2.30
C CYS A 49 1.96 13.32 -2.97
N GLU A 50 2.90 14.21 -2.68
CA GLU A 50 2.93 15.57 -3.27
C GLU A 50 3.12 15.53 -4.79
N ASN A 51 3.99 14.65 -5.29
CA ASN A 51 4.26 14.54 -6.73
C ASN A 51 3.15 13.86 -7.54
N ASN A 52 2.19 13.19 -6.87
CA ASN A 52 1.12 12.43 -7.51
C ASN A 52 -0.29 12.95 -7.15
N ASP A 53 -0.40 14.17 -6.61
CA ASP A 53 -1.66 14.78 -6.16
C ASP A 53 -2.46 13.92 -5.16
N HIS A 54 -1.76 13.13 -4.34
CA HIS A 54 -2.39 12.36 -3.27
C HIS A 54 -2.42 13.17 -1.97
N ARG A 55 -3.39 12.88 -1.10
CA ARG A 55 -3.35 13.40 0.26
C ARG A 55 -2.11 12.88 0.98
N ARG A 56 -1.36 13.79 1.59
CA ARG A 56 -0.26 13.47 2.49
C ARG A 56 -0.80 12.84 3.77
N PRO A 57 -0.01 12.00 4.47
CA PRO A 57 -0.46 11.36 5.70
C PRO A 57 -0.95 12.33 6.79
N ASP A 58 -0.35 13.51 6.90
CA ASP A 58 -0.71 14.57 7.85
C ASP A 58 -2.04 15.27 7.52
N GLN A 59 -2.56 15.08 6.30
CA GLN A 59 -3.85 15.66 5.86
C GLN A 59 -5.05 14.77 6.21
N PHE A 60 -4.82 13.59 6.77
CA PHE A 60 -5.88 12.76 7.33
C PHE A 60 -6.16 13.17 8.78
N TRP A 61 -7.43 13.05 9.19
CA TRP A 61 -7.84 13.36 10.56
C TRP A 61 -6.98 12.61 11.58
N ALA A 62 -6.36 13.37 12.48
CA ALA A 62 -5.54 12.89 13.59
C ALA A 62 -4.29 12.05 13.23
N ASP A 63 -3.76 12.15 11.99
CA ASP A 63 -2.66 11.34 11.45
C ASP A 63 -2.84 9.82 11.71
N PRO A 64 -3.17 9.02 10.68
CA PRO A 64 -3.45 7.61 10.88
C PRO A 64 -2.20 6.76 11.15
N ARG A 65 -0.97 7.29 11.02
CA ARG A 65 0.25 6.48 11.11
C ARG A 65 0.56 6.00 12.54
N PRO A 66 0.49 6.84 13.60
CA PRO A 66 0.72 6.37 14.97
C PRO A 66 -0.26 5.26 15.37
N ARG A 67 -1.56 5.41 15.08
CA ARG A 67 -2.57 4.37 15.36
C ARG A 67 -2.33 3.07 14.58
N ALA A 68 -1.84 3.16 13.34
CA ALA A 68 -1.53 1.99 12.53
C ALA A 68 -0.31 1.25 13.09
N ARG A 69 0.74 1.98 13.49
CA ARG A 69 1.92 1.40 14.15
C ARG A 69 1.54 0.72 15.46
N GLU A 70 0.73 1.37 16.30
CA GLU A 70 0.26 0.79 17.55
C GLU A 70 -0.61 -0.46 17.33
N TYR A 71 -1.43 -0.47 16.28
CA TYR A 71 -2.18 -1.67 15.92
C TYR A 71 -1.23 -2.81 15.53
N LEU A 72 -0.21 -2.54 14.71
CA LEU A 72 0.78 -3.53 14.28
C LEU A 72 1.55 -4.14 15.45
N THR A 73 2.02 -3.32 16.40
CA THR A 73 2.79 -3.81 17.56
C THR A 73 1.98 -4.75 18.46
N ARG A 74 0.65 -4.66 18.46
CA ARG A 74 -0.22 -5.60 19.20
C ARG A 74 -0.19 -7.01 18.62
N PHE A 75 0.26 -7.18 17.38
CA PHE A 75 0.31 -8.46 16.69
C PHE A 75 1.74 -8.92 16.39
N ASP A 76 2.80 -8.24 16.81
CA ASP A 76 4.22 -8.61 16.56
C ASP A 76 4.73 -9.78 17.47
N GLY A 77 3.85 -10.71 17.86
CA GLY A 77 4.22 -11.89 18.65
C GLY A 77 4.75 -13.05 17.79
N PRO A 78 5.47 -14.04 18.38
CA PRO A 78 5.88 -15.24 17.66
C PRO A 78 4.65 -16.00 17.13
N GLY A 79 4.57 -16.12 15.80
CA GLY A 79 3.38 -16.58 15.06
C GLY A 79 2.69 -15.48 14.22
N SER A 80 3.14 -14.23 14.34
CA SER A 80 2.75 -13.15 13.43
C SER A 80 3.35 -13.37 12.04
N PRO A 81 2.58 -13.24 10.96
CA PRO A 81 3.09 -13.39 9.60
C PRO A 81 4.12 -12.30 9.19
N ARG A 82 4.33 -11.27 10.00
CA ARG A 82 5.19 -10.11 9.69
C ARG A 82 6.65 -10.35 10.04
N GLY A 83 7.32 -11.11 9.20
CA GLY A 83 8.78 -11.12 9.15
C GLY A 83 9.28 -10.10 8.13
N ASP A 84 9.62 -8.91 8.61
CA ASP A 84 10.56 -7.90 8.10
C ASP A 84 10.53 -7.44 6.61
N GLN A 85 10.56 -6.11 6.43
CA GLN A 85 10.64 -5.30 5.20
C GLN A 85 9.30 -5.02 4.47
N GLY A 86 8.53 -4.10 5.03
CA GLY A 86 7.38 -3.49 4.34
C GLY A 86 7.83 -2.56 3.20
N ALA A 87 7.58 -2.96 1.97
CA ALA A 87 7.73 -2.15 0.77
C ALA A 87 6.40 -1.48 0.42
N ALA A 88 6.42 -0.19 0.09
CA ALA A 88 5.24 0.49 -0.44
C ALA A 88 5.22 0.34 -1.97
N SER A 89 4.12 -0.18 -2.50
CA SER A 89 3.93 -0.42 -3.94
C SER A 89 2.73 0.34 -4.45
N VAL A 90 2.82 0.80 -5.70
CA VAL A 90 1.74 1.53 -6.38
C VAL A 90 1.36 0.80 -7.64
N ILE A 91 0.05 0.74 -7.87
CA ILE A 91 -0.55 0.15 -9.06
C ILE A 91 -0.93 1.27 -10.03
N GLY A 92 -0.30 1.24 -11.21
CA GLY A 92 -0.64 2.07 -12.35
C GLY A 92 -1.28 1.25 -13.48
N ARG A 93 -2.01 1.92 -14.38
CA ARG A 93 -2.37 1.33 -15.68
C ARG A 93 -1.18 1.43 -16.62
N SER A 94 -0.86 0.35 -17.33
CA SER A 94 0.02 0.43 -18.49
C SER A 94 -0.74 1.17 -19.60
N GLY A 95 -0.31 2.38 -19.95
CA GLY A 95 -1.05 3.22 -20.89
C GLY A 95 -1.07 2.64 -22.30
N ILE A 96 -2.26 2.58 -22.90
CA ILE A 96 -2.48 3.06 -24.27
C ILE A 96 -3.82 3.83 -24.28
N GLY A 97 -3.77 5.14 -24.53
CA GLY A 97 -4.92 6.02 -24.69
C GLY A 97 -4.71 7.40 -24.10
#